data_AF-A0A133U5A0-F1
#
_entry.id   AF-A0A133U5A0-F1
#
_cell.length_a   1.000
_cell.length_b   1.000
_cell.length_c   1.000
_cell.angle_alpha   90.00
_cell.angle_beta   90.00
_cell.angle_gamma   90.00
#
_symmetry.space_group_name_H-M   'P 1'
#
loop_
_entity.id
_entity.type
_entity.pdbx_description
1 polymer ?
#
loop_
_entity_poly.entity_id
_entity_poly.type
_entity_poly.pdbx_seq_one_letter_code
_entity_poly.pdbx_strand_id
1 'polypeptide(L)'
;MTDERTEDSDVPVVEFSEGEAGGAAGKGGGLTVEPILIKSRDLTGLSQVGTILDELEDGNIIVADITPLMDRDPGELKQAIDSLKKSVRDLGGQVARISDSRIIATPNLVKLEMREQG
;
A
#
# COMPACT_ATOMS: atom_id res chain seq x y z
N MET A 1 37.93 -65.68 -5.79
CA MET A 1 38.63 -64.41 -6.07
C MET A 1 37.60 -63.33 -5.77
N THR A 2 37.33 -63.04 -4.50
CA THR A 2 38.13 -62.15 -3.60
C THR A 2 38.16 -60.74 -4.17
N ASP A 3 37.98 -59.64 -3.47
CA ASP A 3 37.42 -59.18 -2.18
C ASP A 3 37.57 -57.63 -2.25
N GLU A 4 37.20 -56.91 -1.20
CA GLU A 4 37.50 -55.49 -0.90
C GLU A 4 36.72 -54.43 -1.70
N ARG A 5 35.72 -53.72 -1.14
CA ARG A 5 35.76 -52.72 -0.03
C ARG A 5 36.85 -51.65 -0.28
N THR A 6 36.68 -50.34 -0.13
CA THR A 6 35.78 -49.47 0.65
C THR A 6 35.87 -48.09 -0.05
N GLU A 7 34.88 -47.20 -0.02
CA GLU A 7 34.74 -46.10 0.93
C GLU A 7 33.44 -45.39 0.52
N ASP A 8 32.36 -45.55 1.27
CA ASP A 8 32.02 -44.72 2.43
C ASP A 8 31.83 -43.24 2.05
N SER A 9 30.60 -42.91 1.64
CA SER A 9 30.07 -41.59 1.92
C SER A 9 28.66 -41.79 2.47
N ASP A 10 28.67 -42.09 3.77
CA ASP A 10 27.59 -41.91 4.73
C ASP A 10 26.68 -40.75 4.29
N VAL A 11 25.53 -41.08 3.70
CA VAL A 11 24.46 -40.10 3.50
C VAL A 11 23.77 -39.96 4.85
N PRO A 12 23.91 -38.83 5.55
CA PRO A 12 23.26 -38.65 6.83
C PRO A 12 21.75 -38.63 6.59
N VAL A 13 21.06 -39.63 7.14
CA VAL A 13 19.61 -39.57 7.34
C VAL A 13 19.36 -38.46 8.35
N VAL A 14 18.96 -37.29 7.86
CA VAL A 14 18.43 -36.22 8.70
C VAL A 14 16.98 -36.54 9.02
N GLU A 15 16.74 -37.09 10.20
CA GLU A 15 15.41 -37.13 10.80
C GLU A 15 15.00 -35.70 11.17
N PHE A 16 13.98 -35.19 10.47
CA PHE A 16 13.36 -33.91 10.80
C PHE A 16 12.52 -34.11 12.06
N SER A 17 13.11 -33.80 13.22
CA SER A 17 12.36 -33.52 14.43
C SER A 17 11.81 -32.11 14.34
N GLU A 18 10.49 -31.98 14.28
CA GLU A 18 9.79 -30.70 14.36
C GLU A 18 10.04 -30.10 15.75
N GLY A 19 10.98 -29.16 15.83
CA GLY A 19 11.44 -28.51 17.05
C GLY A 19 11.45 -27.02 16.86
N GLU A 20 10.66 -26.32 17.67
CA GLU A 20 10.40 -24.89 17.62
C GLU A 20 11.66 -24.00 17.75
N ALA A 21 11.48 -22.80 17.18
CA ALA A 21 12.11 -21.52 17.52
C ALA A 21 13.60 -21.33 17.22
N GLY A 22 13.86 -20.51 16.19
CA GLY A 22 15.19 -19.89 16.02
C GLY A 22 15.49 -19.40 14.61
N GLY A 23 14.54 -18.72 13.96
CA GLY A 23 14.77 -18.12 12.65
C GLY A 23 15.70 -16.91 12.72
N ALA A 24 17.01 -17.14 12.84
CA ALA A 24 18.00 -16.21 12.31
C ALA A 24 17.89 -16.27 10.78
N ALA A 25 17.01 -15.44 10.22
CA ALA A 25 16.77 -15.33 8.80
C ALA A 25 18.08 -14.95 8.08
N GLY A 26 18.63 -15.92 7.35
CA GLY A 26 19.70 -15.68 6.41
C GLY A 26 19.30 -14.60 5.41
N LYS A 27 20.25 -13.68 5.19
CA LYS A 27 20.27 -12.68 4.11
C LYS A 27 20.01 -13.32 2.75
N GLY A 28 18.74 -13.38 2.36
CA GLY A 28 18.28 -13.46 0.99
C GLY A 28 17.34 -12.29 0.78
N GLY A 29 17.87 -11.15 0.35
CA GLY A 29 17.08 -9.95 0.05
C GLY A 29 16.23 -10.15 -1.20
N GLY A 30 15.25 -11.05 -1.15
CA GLY A 30 14.11 -10.97 -2.04
C GLY A 30 13.32 -9.76 -1.60
N LEU A 31 13.41 -8.65 -2.33
CA LEU A 31 12.44 -7.57 -2.16
C LEU A 31 11.07 -8.13 -2.55
N THR A 32 10.32 -8.64 -1.57
CA THR A 32 8.88 -8.77 -1.70
C THR A 32 8.35 -7.36 -1.84
N VAL A 33 8.18 -6.91 -3.08
CA VAL A 33 7.51 -5.64 -3.37
C VAL A 33 6.09 -5.75 -2.83
N GLU A 34 5.81 -5.05 -1.74
CA GLU A 34 4.45 -4.93 -1.24
C GLU A 34 3.63 -4.20 -2.32
N PRO A 35 2.52 -4.79 -2.79
CA PRO A 35 1.72 -4.18 -3.84
C PRO A 35 1.04 -2.92 -3.32
N ILE A 36 1.14 -1.83 -4.08
CA ILE A 36 0.38 -0.60 -3.80
C ILE A 36 -1.11 -0.90 -3.97
N LEU A 37 -1.90 -0.67 -2.93
CA LEU A 37 -3.34 -0.89 -2.97
C LEU A 37 -4.07 0.40 -3.36
N ILE A 38 -5.08 0.25 -4.21
CA ILE A 38 -6.03 1.32 -4.51
C ILE A 38 -7.30 1.03 -3.71
N LYS A 39 -7.67 1.93 -2.82
CA LYS A 39 -8.86 1.78 -1.96
C LYS A 39 -9.84 2.91 -2.24
N SER A 40 -11.12 2.57 -2.33
CA SER A 40 -12.21 3.55 -2.44
C SER A 40 -12.80 3.85 -1.07
N ARG A 41 -13.02 5.13 -0.77
CA ARG A 41 -13.61 5.61 0.48
C ARG A 41 -14.63 6.70 0.20
N ASP A 42 -15.69 6.74 0.99
CA ASP A 42 -16.66 7.82 0.93
C ASP A 42 -16.21 8.97 1.84
N LEU A 43 -16.09 10.17 1.29
CA LEU A 43 -15.79 11.38 2.03
C LEU A 43 -17.10 11.88 2.65
N THR A 44 -17.42 11.39 3.86
CA THR A 44 -18.63 11.78 4.61
C THR A 44 -18.38 12.89 5.64
N GLY A 45 -17.11 13.28 5.82
CA GLY A 45 -16.69 14.36 6.72
C GLY A 45 -15.17 14.38 6.96
N LEU A 46 -14.74 15.23 7.90
CA LEU A 46 -13.32 15.45 8.24
C LEU A 46 -12.63 14.21 8.82
N SER A 47 -13.36 13.31 9.48
CA SER A 47 -12.78 12.08 10.05
C SER A 47 -12.12 11.19 8.98
N GLN A 48 -12.63 11.22 7.73
CA GLN A 48 -12.09 10.42 6.64
C GLN A 48 -10.78 11.01 6.11
N VAL A 49 -10.59 12.32 6.21
CA VAL A 49 -9.35 12.99 5.78
C VAL A 49 -8.15 12.41 6.53
N GLY A 50 -8.27 12.20 7.85
CA GLY A 50 -7.21 11.57 8.65
C GLY A 50 -6.89 10.14 8.21
N THR A 51 -7.90 9.31 7.99
CA THR A 51 -7.71 7.93 7.51
C THR A 51 -7.09 7.88 6.11
N ILE A 52 -7.46 8.81 5.23
CA ILE A 52 -6.88 8.90 3.89
C ILE A 52 -5.40 9.24 3.99
N LEU A 53 -5.01 10.13 4.90
CA LEU A 53 -3.61 10.51 5.09
C LEU A 53 -2.76 9.34 5.61
N ASP A 54 -3.27 8.61 6.59
CA ASP A 54 -2.61 7.42 7.15
C ASP A 54 -2.35 6.37 6.04
N GLU A 55 -3.34 6.14 5.17
CA GLU A 55 -3.19 5.25 4.01
C GLU A 55 -2.21 5.77 2.96
N LEU A 56 -2.14 7.09 2.76
CA LEU A 56 -1.16 7.69 1.85
C LEU A 56 0.26 7.59 2.42
N GLU A 57 0.43 7.68 3.74
CA GLU A 57 1.71 7.45 4.41
C GLU A 57 2.16 5.99 4.27
N ASP A 58 1.23 5.03 4.29
CA ASP A 58 1.47 3.62 3.99
C ASP A 58 1.85 3.37 2.51
N GLY A 59 1.67 4.38 1.65
CA GLY A 59 1.96 4.29 0.21
C GLY A 59 0.77 3.82 -0.63
N ASN A 60 -0.42 3.71 -0.05
CA ASN A 60 -1.65 3.34 -0.75
C ASN A 60 -2.26 4.55 -1.49
N ILE A 61 -3.09 4.27 -2.50
CA ILE A 61 -3.79 5.29 -3.27
C ILE A 61 -5.27 5.28 -2.87
N ILE A 62 -5.82 6.46 -2.58
CA ILE A 62 -7.23 6.57 -2.16
C ILE A 62 -8.06 7.28 -3.21
N VAL A 63 -9.18 6.67 -3.57
CA VAL A 63 -10.25 7.31 -4.33
C VAL A 63 -11.35 7.72 -3.36
N ALA A 64 -11.47 9.02 -3.11
CA ALA A 64 -12.49 9.57 -2.24
C ALA A 64 -13.73 10.01 -3.04
N ASP A 65 -14.88 9.44 -2.69
CA ASP A 65 -16.18 9.82 -3.24
C ASP A 65 -16.77 10.98 -2.45
N ILE A 66 -16.99 12.12 -3.11
CA ILE A 66 -17.49 13.35 -2.48
C ILE A 66 -19.00 13.53 -2.63
N THR A 67 -19.71 12.59 -3.29
CA THR A 67 -21.17 12.61 -3.45
C THR A 67 -21.91 12.84 -2.12
N PRO A 68 -21.61 12.11 -1.02
CA PRO A 68 -22.37 12.27 0.22
C PRO A 68 -22.17 13.64 0.89
N LEU A 69 -21.01 14.27 0.71
CA LEU A 69 -20.77 15.62 1.21
C LEU A 69 -21.33 16.71 0.28
N MET A 70 -21.36 16.47 -1.04
CA MET A 70 -22.01 17.38 -1.99
C MET A 70 -23.51 17.51 -1.73
N ASP A 71 -24.18 16.39 -1.45
CA ASP A 71 -25.62 16.37 -1.18
C ASP A 71 -25.95 16.93 0.21
N ARG A 72 -25.09 16.64 1.20
CA ARG A 72 -25.32 17.06 2.60
C ARG A 72 -24.98 18.52 2.85
N ASP A 73 -23.74 18.93 2.58
CA ASP A 73 -23.28 20.30 2.82
C ASP A 73 -22.04 20.66 1.97
N PRO A 74 -22.21 21.50 0.92
CA PRO A 74 -21.10 21.87 0.04
C PRO A 74 -20.04 22.76 0.72
N GLY A 75 -20.38 23.40 1.85
CA GLY A 75 -19.44 24.18 2.65
C GLY A 75 -18.46 23.28 3.39
N GLU A 76 -18.98 22.26 4.07
CA GLU A 76 -18.17 21.23 4.74
C GLU A 76 -17.29 20.47 3.74
N LEU A 77 -17.84 20.15 2.56
CA LEU A 77 -17.08 19.52 1.48
C LEU A 77 -15.83 20.30 1.10
N LYS A 78 -16.00 21.61 0.87
CA LYS A 78 -14.90 22.47 0.43
C LYS A 78 -13.80 22.54 1.49
N GLN A 79 -14.17 22.61 2.77
CA GLN A 79 -13.22 22.58 3.88
C GLN A 79 -12.49 21.23 3.98
N ALA A 80 -13.20 20.12 3.80
CA ALA A 80 -12.61 18.79 3.84
C ALA A 80 -11.62 18.57 2.68
N ILE A 81 -11.98 18.97 1.46
CA ILE A 81 -11.08 18.92 0.29
C ILE A 81 -9.87 19.81 0.49
N ASP A 82 -10.04 21.05 0.99
CA ASP A 82 -8.92 21.98 1.20
C ASP A 82 -7.94 21.46 2.25
N SER A 83 -8.44 20.90 3.36
CA SER A 83 -7.62 20.23 4.37
C SER A 83 -6.88 19.03 3.77
N LEU A 84 -7.61 18.14 3.07
CA LEU A 84 -7.01 16.97 2.44
C LEU A 84 -5.90 17.38 1.47
N LYS A 85 -6.16 18.37 0.60
CA LYS A 85 -5.18 18.86 -0.38
C LYS A 85 -3.95 19.46 0.28
N LYS A 86 -4.11 20.19 1.38
CA LYS A 86 -2.99 20.73 2.16
C LYS A 86 -2.16 19.61 2.78
N SER A 87 -2.79 18.66 3.47
CA SER A 87 -2.10 17.57 4.14
C SER A 87 -1.41 16.62 3.15
N VAL A 88 -2.06 16.26 2.04
CA VAL A 88 -1.43 15.44 0.99
C VAL A 88 -0.24 16.17 0.36
N ARG A 89 -0.34 17.49 0.16
CA ARG A 89 0.76 18.30 -0.36
C ARG A 89 1.94 18.37 0.62
N ASP A 90 1.67 18.39 1.92
CA ASP A 90 2.67 18.36 2.98
C ASP A 90 3.45 17.03 2.97
N LEU A 91 2.74 15.91 2.73
CA LEU A 91 3.31 14.58 2.50
C LEU A 91 4.06 14.44 1.15
N GLY A 92 4.02 15.47 0.29
CA GLY A 92 4.61 15.43 -1.05
C GLY A 92 3.82 14.61 -2.07
N GLY A 93 2.57 14.27 -1.77
CA GLY A 93 1.64 13.61 -2.67
C GLY A 93 0.90 14.58 -3.61
N GLN A 94 -0.02 14.02 -4.39
CA GLN A 94 -0.90 14.78 -5.28
C GLN A 94 -2.36 14.42 -5.06
N VAL A 95 -3.23 15.42 -5.15
CA VAL A 95 -4.69 15.25 -5.17
C VAL A 95 -5.22 15.77 -6.49
N ALA A 96 -5.98 14.95 -7.18
CA ALA A 96 -6.67 15.32 -8.41
C ALA A 96 -8.15 14.98 -8.34
N ARG A 97 -8.95 15.72 -9.08
CA ARG A 97 -10.35 15.35 -9.33
C ARG A 97 -10.39 14.50 -10.60
N ILE A 98 -10.99 13.31 -10.52
CA ILE A 98 -11.14 12.38 -11.65
C ILE A 98 -12.55 12.43 -12.25
N SER A 99 -13.53 12.91 -11.49
CA SER A 99 -14.94 13.05 -11.92
C SER A 99 -15.61 14.15 -11.09
N ASP A 100 -16.81 14.59 -11.48
CA ASP A 100 -17.57 15.59 -10.70
C ASP A 100 -17.75 15.23 -9.24
N SER A 101 -17.92 13.93 -8.95
CA SER A 101 -18.15 13.40 -7.61
C SER A 101 -16.99 12.60 -7.01
N ARG A 102 -15.85 12.49 -7.69
CA ARG A 102 -14.71 11.67 -7.20
C ARG A 102 -13.38 12.38 -7.32
N ILE A 103 -12.60 12.26 -6.26
CA ILE A 103 -11.22 12.74 -6.18
C ILE A 103 -10.29 11.57 -5.89
N ILE A 104 -9.06 11.65 -6.40
CA ILE A 104 -7.99 10.71 -6.12
C ILE A 104 -6.92 11.42 -5.34
N ALA A 105 -6.43 10.77 -4.30
CA ALA A 105 -5.26 11.18 -3.54
C ALA A 105 -4.17 10.12 -3.74
N THR A 106 -2.98 10.60 -4.03
CA THR A 106 -1.81 9.78 -4.35
C THR A 106 -0.63 10.21 -3.48
N PRO A 107 0.17 9.27 -2.98
CA PRO A 107 1.38 9.58 -2.23
C PRO A 107 2.50 10.03 -3.17
N ASN A 108 3.62 10.48 -2.61
CA ASN A 108 4.80 10.95 -3.34
C ASN A 108 5.40 9.93 -4.34
N LEU A 109 5.10 8.64 -4.15
CA LEU A 109 5.53 7.56 -5.03
C LEU A 109 4.83 7.58 -6.41
N VAL A 110 3.67 8.21 -6.51
CA VAL A 110 2.79 8.14 -7.70
C VAL A 110 2.66 9.52 -8.33
N LYS A 111 2.80 9.58 -9.66
CA LYS A 111 2.65 10.81 -10.45
C LYS A 111 1.37 10.76 -11.27
N LEU A 112 0.50 11.75 -11.08
CA LEU A 112 -0.74 11.89 -11.85
C LEU A 112 -0.45 12.64 -13.15
N GLU A 113 -0.63 11.96 -14.29
CA GLU A 113 -0.54 12.55 -15.64
C GLU A 113 -1.94 12.53 -16.27
N MET A 114 -2.57 13.69 -16.38
CA MET A 114 -3.84 13.83 -17.10
C MET A 114 -3.53 13.96 -18.59
N ARG A 115 -3.99 13.01 -19.41
CA ARG A 115 -4.05 13.23 -20.86
C ARG A 115 -5.34 13.97 -21.19
N GLU A 116 -5.23 15.19 -21.70
CA GLU A 116 -6.33 15.85 -22.41
C GLU A 116 -6.70 14.98 -23.60
N GLN A 117 -7.83 14.28 -23.49
CA GLN A 117 -8.49 13.68 -24.64
C GLN A 117 -9.37 14.79 -25.23
N GLY A 118 -8.83 15.47 -26.24
CA GLY A 118 -9.55 16.42 -27.09
C GLY A 118 -10.38 15.74 -28.16
#